data_AF-A0A948ZLU9-F1
#
_entry.id   AF-A0A948ZLU9-F1
#
_cell.length_a   1.000
_cell.length_b   1.000
_cell.length_c   1.000
_cell.angle_alpha   90.00
_cell.angle_beta   90.00
_cell.angle_gamma   90.00
#
_symmetry.space_group_name_H-M   'P 1'
#
loop_
_entity.id
_entity.type
_entity.pdbx_description
1 polymer ?
#
loop_
_entity_poly.entity_id
_entity_poly.type
_entity_poly.pdbx_seq_one_letter_code
_entity_poly.pdbx_strand_id
1 'polypeptide(L)'
;MKRSKVAVLVAVAGLVAMAAGPAGAAIITVGPGGSYDHTTIMDAITAAAATGDTINVAAGTYHNDITAGYWTGSVWTYTNSIGKSVTINGASGGGTILTRSDGLPYSITAPGVMLNDLVIGSATANSGGRIIVGPVAHFTTISNCIIQNTPSTSSGHGIFVYAGATGILIDGNTIANTSWEGIRNEGEATISNNAIKDIATNKGIYLHPGSSTTITGNTISNTFYEGIAAFGSAIITDNEIFGTYHGLQLRGNGTTFTVTGNSIHDNQYHGIEVPNYSGEVVAGLSIVGNYLTDNPYCGVVVGGNTDGSGYSINYNNITGNGIFGVESYTSADVDATYNWWGDPLGPSGFYGVALSSGNAVSDNVNWSNPLSAPIPEPASVLVWCLLGAGSWLGMRVWRRRRVPVGRQPWSPENRQAIRQIVDRGRLNG
;
A
#
# COMPACT_ATOMS: atom_id res chain seq x y z
N MET A 1 -57.66 -22.69 67.85
CA MET A 1 -57.45 -22.57 66.39
C MET A 1 -58.37 -21.46 65.88
N LYS A 2 -57.99 -20.36 65.23
CA LYS A 2 -56.84 -20.01 64.39
C LYS A 2 -56.51 -18.49 64.50
N ARG A 3 -55.25 -18.23 64.87
CA ARG A 3 -54.29 -17.14 64.53
C ARG A 3 -54.80 -15.84 63.90
N SER A 4 -54.49 -14.73 64.58
CA SER A 4 -54.34 -13.39 63.99
C SER A 4 -53.22 -13.40 62.94
N LYS A 5 -53.43 -12.68 61.83
CA LYS A 5 -52.38 -12.37 60.85
C LYS A 5 -52.14 -10.88 60.87
N VAL A 6 -51.00 -10.49 61.44
CA VAL A 6 -50.36 -9.19 61.23
C VAL A 6 -49.84 -9.19 59.78
N ALA A 7 -50.32 -8.26 58.96
CA ALA A 7 -49.75 -8.00 57.64
C ALA A 7 -48.74 -6.85 57.79
N VAL A 8 -47.46 -7.18 57.65
CA VAL A 8 -46.36 -6.23 57.56
C VAL A 8 -46.40 -5.58 56.18
N LEU A 9 -46.50 -4.26 56.13
CA LEU A 9 -46.37 -3.47 54.91
C LEU A 9 -44.87 -3.26 54.64
N VAL A 10 -44.30 -3.92 53.63
CA VAL A 10 -42.96 -3.61 53.13
C VAL A 10 -43.12 -2.67 51.95
N ALA A 11 -42.74 -1.40 52.13
CA ALA A 11 -42.62 -0.45 51.04
C ALA A 11 -41.34 -0.76 50.24
N VAL A 12 -41.50 -1.33 49.04
CA VAL A 12 -40.40 -1.46 48.07
C VAL A 12 -40.34 -0.14 47.30
N ALA A 13 -39.37 0.71 47.64
CA ALA A 13 -38.99 1.84 46.81
C ALA A 13 -38.30 1.30 45.55
N GLY A 14 -39.04 1.30 44.43
CA GLY A 14 -38.49 0.96 43.13
C GLY A 14 -37.53 2.05 42.67
N LEU A 15 -36.22 1.78 42.76
CA LEU A 15 -35.20 2.54 42.06
C LEU A 15 -35.34 2.21 40.56
N VAL A 16 -36.03 3.06 39.82
CA VAL A 16 -36.01 3.00 38.35
C VAL A 16 -34.66 3.52 37.92
N ALA A 17 -33.69 2.61 37.78
CA ALA A 17 -32.50 2.87 36.98
C ALA A 17 -32.96 3.03 35.53
N MET A 18 -33.15 4.28 35.09
CA MET A 18 -33.25 4.58 33.68
C MET A 18 -31.92 4.21 33.06
N ALA A 19 -31.85 3.02 32.47
CA ALA A 19 -30.76 2.64 31.59
C ALA A 19 -30.77 3.66 30.43
N ALA A 20 -29.88 4.65 30.50
CA ALA A 20 -29.56 5.47 29.34
C ALA A 20 -29.16 4.50 28.23
N GLY A 21 -29.92 4.50 27.12
CA GLY A 21 -29.54 3.75 25.94
C GLY A 21 -28.14 4.15 25.49
N PRO A 22 -27.45 3.32 24.68
CA PRO A 22 -26.14 3.68 24.16
C PRO A 22 -26.23 5.06 23.49
N ALA A 23 -25.47 6.02 24.01
CA ALA A 23 -25.37 7.34 23.41
C ALA A 23 -24.89 7.16 21.96
N GLY A 24 -25.66 7.70 21.01
CA GLY A 24 -25.28 7.65 19.59
C GLY A 24 -23.97 8.43 19.37
N ALA A 25 -23.25 8.08 18.30
CA ALA A 25 -22.02 8.79 17.91
C ALA A 25 -22.31 10.29 17.73
N ALA A 26 -21.57 11.13 18.46
CA ALA A 26 -21.69 12.56 18.42
C ALA A 26 -20.79 13.17 17.33
N ILE A 27 -21.14 14.38 16.90
CA ILE A 27 -20.27 15.24 16.09
C ILE A 27 -19.70 16.32 17.00
N ILE A 28 -18.38 16.39 17.08
CA ILE A 28 -17.61 17.36 17.86
C ILE A 28 -16.86 18.26 16.87
N THR A 29 -16.89 19.56 17.09
CA THR A 29 -16.28 20.54 16.20
C THR A 29 -15.04 21.17 16.83
N VAL A 30 -13.98 21.31 16.03
CA VAL A 30 -12.72 21.93 16.44
C VAL A 30 -12.40 23.10 15.52
N GLY A 31 -12.08 24.26 16.09
CA GLY A 31 -11.73 25.43 15.29
C GLY A 31 -11.37 26.67 16.10
N PRO A 32 -10.91 27.73 15.43
CA PRO A 32 -10.59 28.99 16.10
C PRO A 32 -11.88 29.73 16.50
N GLY A 33 -12.06 29.96 17.80
CA GLY A 33 -13.13 30.82 18.34
C GLY A 33 -14.28 30.10 19.01
N GLY A 34 -15.23 30.86 19.56
CA GLY A 34 -16.29 30.35 20.46
C GLY A 34 -17.47 29.65 19.78
N SER A 35 -17.46 29.48 18.46
CA SER A 35 -18.50 28.73 17.74
C SER A 35 -18.20 27.24 17.60
N TYR A 36 -17.03 26.79 18.07
CA TYR A 36 -16.59 25.40 18.05
C TYR A 36 -16.65 24.81 19.45
N ASP A 37 -16.87 23.49 19.55
CA ASP A 37 -16.92 22.79 20.84
C ASP A 37 -15.57 22.82 21.56
N HIS A 38 -14.47 22.74 20.78
CA HIS A 38 -13.11 22.78 21.30
C HIS A 38 -12.17 23.61 20.41
N THR A 39 -11.11 24.13 21.02
CA THR A 39 -10.03 24.84 20.30
C THR A 39 -8.86 23.94 19.92
N THR A 40 -8.78 22.73 20.50
CA THR A 40 -7.74 21.74 20.19
C THR A 40 -8.36 20.39 19.85
N ILE A 41 -7.63 19.59 19.06
CA ILE A 41 -8.10 18.25 18.67
C ILE A 41 -8.00 17.30 19.87
N MET A 42 -7.00 17.48 20.74
CA MET A 42 -6.85 16.63 21.93
C MET A 42 -7.95 16.85 22.96
N ASP A 43 -8.45 18.07 23.13
CA ASP A 43 -9.61 18.32 23.99
C ASP A 43 -10.86 17.64 23.43
N ALA A 44 -11.06 17.70 22.10
CA ALA A 44 -12.16 17.00 21.44
C ALA A 44 -12.06 15.46 21.58
N ILE A 45 -10.87 14.88 21.44
CA ILE A 45 -10.63 13.45 21.70
C ILE A 45 -10.95 13.12 23.16
N THR A 46 -10.53 13.98 24.10
CA THR A 46 -10.78 13.79 25.53
C THR A 46 -12.27 13.88 25.85
N ALA A 47 -13.02 14.74 25.15
CA ALA A 47 -14.46 14.90 25.31
C ALA A 47 -15.30 13.80 24.63
N ALA A 48 -14.79 13.15 23.57
CA ALA A 48 -15.49 12.07 22.88
C ALA A 48 -15.95 10.97 23.86
N ALA A 49 -17.25 10.77 23.97
CA ALA A 49 -17.87 9.95 25.00
C ALA A 49 -18.23 8.54 24.50
N ALA A 50 -18.44 8.39 23.19
CA ALA A 50 -18.82 7.13 22.57
C ALA A 50 -17.82 6.69 21.49
N THR A 51 -17.71 5.37 21.31
CA THR A 51 -17.02 4.77 20.17
C THR A 51 -17.68 5.23 18.87
N GLY A 52 -16.88 5.73 17.93
CA GLY A 52 -17.35 6.20 16.64
C GLY A 52 -17.73 7.68 16.59
N ASP A 53 -17.53 8.44 17.67
CA ASP A 53 -17.66 9.91 17.65
C ASP A 53 -16.81 10.50 16.52
N THR A 54 -17.34 11.53 15.86
CA THR A 54 -16.69 12.22 14.75
C THR A 54 -16.23 13.60 15.18
N ILE A 55 -14.95 13.89 14.96
CA ILE A 55 -14.31 15.18 15.22
C ILE A 55 -14.07 15.87 13.89
N ASN A 56 -14.84 16.91 13.61
CA ASN A 56 -14.68 17.74 12.42
C ASN A 56 -13.81 18.95 12.75
N VAL A 57 -12.64 19.01 12.11
CA VAL A 57 -11.65 20.06 12.34
C VAL A 57 -11.74 21.09 11.21
N ALA A 58 -12.05 22.32 11.56
CA ALA A 58 -12.05 23.43 10.61
C ALA A 58 -10.65 23.67 10.03
N ALA A 59 -10.60 24.30 8.86
CA ALA A 59 -9.34 24.73 8.26
C ALA A 59 -8.56 25.64 9.23
N GLY A 60 -7.27 25.39 9.34
CA GLY A 60 -6.39 26.07 10.31
C GLY A 60 -5.11 25.29 10.57
N THR A 61 -4.20 25.90 11.30
CA THR A 61 -2.98 25.27 11.81
C THR A 61 -3.15 24.96 13.29
N TYR A 62 -2.94 23.71 13.68
CA TYR A 62 -3.13 23.22 15.04
C TYR A 62 -1.83 22.64 15.57
N HIS A 63 -1.41 23.18 16.72
CA HIS A 63 -0.29 22.69 17.52
C HIS A 63 -0.87 21.83 18.64
N ASN A 64 -0.91 20.52 18.43
CA ASN A 64 -1.32 19.58 19.48
C ASN A 64 -0.04 18.98 20.08
N ASP A 65 0.64 19.72 20.95
CA ASP A 65 1.94 19.30 21.47
C ASP A 65 1.81 18.11 22.45
N ILE A 66 2.76 17.18 22.36
CA ILE A 66 2.88 16.03 23.26
C ILE A 66 3.88 16.38 24.36
N THR A 67 3.48 16.16 25.62
CA THR A 67 4.37 16.37 26.77
C THR A 67 4.90 15.04 27.28
N ALA A 68 5.99 14.57 26.65
CA ALA A 68 6.77 13.37 26.99
C ALA A 68 6.19 12.00 26.57
N GLY A 69 7.09 11.10 26.15
CA GLY A 69 6.77 9.68 25.98
C GLY A 69 7.50 8.81 26.99
N TYR A 70 6.97 7.62 27.23
CA TYR A 70 7.54 6.59 28.09
C TYR A 70 7.51 5.23 27.39
N TRP A 71 8.53 4.42 27.66
CA TRP A 71 8.61 3.05 27.16
C TRP A 71 7.73 2.11 28.00
N THR A 72 6.87 1.32 27.36
CA THR A 72 6.00 0.34 28.05
C THR A 72 6.62 -1.06 28.17
N GLY A 73 7.86 -1.25 27.73
CA GLY A 73 8.49 -2.57 27.64
C GLY A 73 8.38 -3.19 26.24
N SER A 74 7.39 -2.78 25.45
CA SER A 74 7.16 -3.29 24.08
C SER A 74 6.91 -2.21 23.04
N VAL A 75 6.42 -1.03 23.44
CA VAL A 75 6.12 0.08 22.54
C VAL A 75 6.46 1.40 23.23
N TRP A 76 6.92 2.38 22.45
CA TRP A 76 7.05 3.75 22.96
C TRP A 76 5.66 4.41 22.96
N THR A 77 5.15 4.72 24.16
CA THR A 77 3.87 5.42 24.31
C THR A 77 4.13 6.90 24.52
N TYR A 78 3.36 7.74 23.85
CA TYR A 78 3.46 9.19 23.97
C TYR A 78 2.22 9.71 24.69
N THR A 79 2.37 10.65 25.63
CA THR A 79 1.21 11.34 26.22
C THR A 79 0.46 12.07 25.10
N ASN A 80 -0.87 12.11 25.13
CA ASN A 80 -1.73 12.59 24.02
C ASN A 80 -1.72 11.67 22.77
N SER A 81 -1.80 10.35 22.97
CA SER A 81 -2.17 9.41 21.92
C SER A 81 -3.66 9.49 21.58
N ILE A 82 -4.04 9.08 20.36
CA ILE A 82 -5.42 8.85 19.98
C ILE A 82 -5.85 7.51 20.59
N GLY A 83 -6.23 7.59 21.87
CA GLY A 83 -6.61 6.46 22.71
C GLY A 83 -8.10 6.15 22.74
N LYS A 84 -8.89 6.77 21.86
CA LYS A 84 -10.32 6.48 21.69
C LYS A 84 -10.63 6.18 20.24
N SER A 85 -11.61 5.32 20.01
CA SER A 85 -12.12 4.99 18.68
C SER A 85 -12.96 6.16 18.17
N VAL A 86 -12.33 7.03 17.39
CA VAL A 86 -12.93 8.26 16.84
C VAL A 86 -12.59 8.40 15.37
N THR A 87 -13.44 9.13 14.65
CA THR A 87 -13.13 9.63 13.30
C THR A 87 -12.68 11.08 13.40
N ILE A 88 -11.55 11.44 12.79
CA ILE A 88 -11.04 12.80 12.74
C ILE A 88 -10.98 13.23 11.27
N ASN A 89 -11.80 14.23 10.92
CA ASN A 89 -11.87 14.77 9.58
C ASN A 89 -11.27 16.18 9.57
N GLY A 90 -10.24 16.40 8.76
CA GLY A 90 -9.77 17.72 8.42
C GLY A 90 -10.64 18.40 7.36
N ALA A 91 -10.38 19.67 7.13
CA ALA A 91 -10.86 20.37 5.95
C ALA A 91 -10.06 19.89 4.73
N SER A 92 -10.78 19.30 3.76
CA SER A 92 -10.28 18.77 2.49
C SER A 92 -9.25 19.68 1.80
N GLY A 93 -8.32 19.08 1.05
CA GLY A 93 -7.37 19.83 0.20
C GLY A 93 -6.23 20.51 0.97
N GLY A 94 -5.93 20.01 2.16
CA GLY A 94 -4.84 20.50 3.00
C GLY A 94 -5.18 21.73 3.85
N GLY A 95 -6.48 22.00 4.04
CA GLY A 95 -6.95 23.14 4.84
C GLY A 95 -6.66 22.99 6.34
N THR A 96 -6.58 21.75 6.84
CA THR A 96 -6.26 21.46 8.24
C THR A 96 -4.84 20.92 8.37
N ILE A 97 -3.98 21.72 9.00
CA ILE A 97 -2.56 21.42 9.19
C ILE A 97 -2.31 21.09 10.65
N LEU A 98 -1.88 19.86 10.89
CA LEU A 98 -1.35 19.35 12.14
C LEU A 98 0.16 19.55 12.13
N THR A 99 0.62 20.62 12.77
CA THR A 99 2.06 20.91 12.85
C THR A 99 2.66 20.37 14.13
N ARG A 100 3.73 19.60 13.98
CA ARG A 100 4.70 19.28 15.02
C ARG A 100 6.04 19.88 14.61
N SER A 101 6.74 20.52 15.54
CA SER A 101 8.11 21.02 15.34
C SER A 101 9.13 20.26 16.18
N ASP A 102 8.66 19.40 17.10
CA ASP A 102 9.48 18.53 17.95
C ASP A 102 9.77 17.17 17.30
N GLY A 103 9.18 16.91 16.13
CA GLY A 103 9.28 15.64 15.43
C GLY A 103 8.59 14.45 16.10
N LEU A 104 7.73 14.69 17.08
CA LEU A 104 7.04 13.61 17.80
C LEU A 104 5.87 13.05 16.98
N PRO A 105 5.62 11.73 17.06
CA PRO A 105 4.55 11.07 16.33
C PRO A 105 3.15 11.40 16.87
N TYR A 106 2.15 11.32 15.99
CA TYR A 106 0.77 11.10 16.36
C TYR A 106 0.55 9.60 16.53
N SER A 107 0.51 9.14 17.79
CA SER A 107 0.32 7.73 18.11
C SER A 107 -1.15 7.37 18.20
N ILE A 108 -1.55 6.34 17.48
CA ILE A 108 -2.88 5.73 17.50
C ILE A 108 -2.78 4.48 18.36
N THR A 109 -3.55 4.43 19.43
CA THR A 109 -3.50 3.33 20.42
C THR A 109 -4.85 2.66 20.65
N ALA A 110 -5.93 3.19 20.08
CA ALA A 110 -7.24 2.57 20.08
C ALA A 110 -7.58 1.94 18.72
N PRO A 111 -8.37 0.85 18.70
CA PRO A 111 -8.88 0.30 17.46
C PRO A 111 -9.96 1.19 16.83
N GLY A 112 -10.17 1.05 15.52
CA GLY A 112 -11.24 1.72 14.78
C GLY A 112 -11.06 3.24 14.68
N VAL A 113 -9.83 3.74 14.79
CA VAL A 113 -9.53 5.16 14.59
C VAL A 113 -9.50 5.46 13.09
N MET A 114 -10.13 6.56 12.68
CA MET A 114 -10.10 7.02 11.29
C MET A 114 -9.51 8.43 11.23
N LEU A 115 -8.51 8.63 10.38
CA LEU A 115 -7.90 9.93 10.08
C LEU A 115 -8.14 10.26 8.62
N ASN A 116 -8.83 11.36 8.34
CA ASN A 116 -9.22 11.75 6.99
C ASN A 116 -8.88 13.22 6.72
N ASP A 117 -8.39 13.53 5.51
CA ASP A 117 -8.26 14.91 5.00
C ASP A 117 -7.36 15.84 5.85
N LEU A 118 -6.30 15.29 6.45
CA LEU A 118 -5.37 16.03 7.31
C LEU A 118 -4.01 16.24 6.62
N VAL A 119 -3.36 17.39 6.87
CA VAL A 119 -1.91 17.55 6.63
C VAL A 119 -1.18 17.32 7.94
N ILE A 120 -0.32 16.31 7.99
CA ILE A 120 0.54 15.98 9.12
C ILE A 120 1.98 16.25 8.71
N GLY A 121 2.57 17.32 9.23
CA GLY A 121 3.90 17.74 8.80
C GLY A 121 4.30 19.08 9.38
N SER A 122 5.28 19.74 8.78
CA SER A 122 5.62 21.13 9.13
C SER A 122 6.03 21.93 7.90
N ALA A 123 5.94 23.25 7.99
CA ALA A 123 6.46 24.15 6.95
C ALA A 123 8.00 24.08 6.83
N THR A 124 8.68 23.73 7.92
CA THR A 124 10.12 23.51 7.94
C THR A 124 10.42 22.07 7.51
N ALA A 125 11.44 21.89 6.67
CA ALA A 125 11.91 20.56 6.29
C ALA A 125 12.47 19.83 7.51
N ASN A 126 12.29 18.52 7.58
CA ASN A 126 12.88 17.67 8.61
C ASN A 126 12.43 17.96 10.05
N SER A 127 11.21 18.45 10.28
CA SER A 127 10.70 18.73 11.63
C SER A 127 9.25 18.32 11.88
N GLY A 128 8.56 17.84 10.84
CA GLY A 128 7.13 17.55 10.84
C GLY A 128 6.75 16.32 11.65
N GLY A 129 5.44 16.16 11.86
CA GLY A 129 4.90 14.98 12.53
C GLY A 129 4.97 13.73 11.66
N ARG A 130 4.89 12.57 12.32
CA ARG A 130 4.72 11.25 11.71
C ARG A 130 3.54 10.52 12.33
N ILE A 131 3.05 9.45 11.74
CA ILE A 131 1.97 8.62 12.31
C ILE A 131 2.55 7.30 12.81
N ILE A 132 2.12 6.89 14.01
CA ILE A 132 2.40 5.57 14.55
C ILE A 132 1.08 4.86 14.85
N VAL A 133 0.88 3.68 14.27
CA VAL A 133 -0.22 2.78 14.59
C VAL A 133 0.30 1.71 15.56
N GLY A 134 -0.16 1.76 16.81
CA GLY A 134 0.25 0.82 17.85
C GLY A 134 -0.28 -0.60 17.63
N PRO A 135 0.29 -1.60 18.34
CA PRO A 135 0.03 -3.03 18.11
C PRO A 135 -1.41 -3.49 18.37
N VAL A 136 -2.20 -2.67 19.08
CA VAL A 136 -3.62 -2.96 19.40
C VAL A 136 -4.59 -2.03 18.67
N ALA A 137 -4.08 -1.14 17.81
CA ALA A 137 -4.87 -0.18 17.06
C ALA A 137 -5.44 -0.80 15.77
N HIS A 138 -6.12 -1.94 15.92
CA HIS A 138 -6.74 -2.67 14.81
C HIS A 138 -7.77 -1.81 14.07
N PHE A 139 -8.00 -2.10 12.79
CA PHE A 139 -9.01 -1.41 11.97
C PHE A 139 -8.80 0.11 11.90
N THR A 140 -7.55 0.57 12.02
CA THR A 140 -7.21 1.98 11.80
C THR A 140 -7.27 2.29 10.32
N THR A 141 -7.93 3.39 9.95
CA THR A 141 -7.94 3.94 8.60
C THR A 141 -7.21 5.28 8.58
N ILE A 142 -6.28 5.44 7.66
CA ILE A 142 -5.61 6.72 7.37
C ILE A 142 -5.87 6.99 5.90
N SER A 143 -6.71 7.99 5.60
CA SER A 143 -7.15 8.26 4.23
C SER A 143 -7.03 9.72 3.82
N ASN A 144 -6.69 9.96 2.55
CA ASN A 144 -6.64 11.30 1.95
C ASN A 144 -5.80 12.32 2.75
N CYS A 145 -4.80 11.82 3.49
CA CYS A 145 -3.91 12.67 4.29
C CYS A 145 -2.65 13.01 3.51
N ILE A 146 -2.04 14.15 3.86
CA ILE A 146 -0.71 14.55 3.40
C ILE A 146 0.25 14.40 4.58
N ILE A 147 1.19 13.46 4.50
CA ILE A 147 2.23 13.26 5.52
C ILE A 147 3.56 13.73 4.94
N GLN A 148 4.17 14.75 5.52
CA GLN A 148 5.37 15.33 4.92
C GLN A 148 6.38 15.94 5.89
N ASN A 149 7.63 16.06 5.41
CA ASN A 149 8.73 16.74 6.08
C ASN A 149 9.07 16.13 7.45
N THR A 150 9.03 14.80 7.56
CA THR A 150 9.26 14.09 8.82
C THR A 150 10.69 14.28 9.33
N PRO A 151 10.96 14.09 10.63
CA PRO A 151 12.21 14.52 11.26
C PRO A 151 13.41 13.73 10.79
N SER A 152 14.53 14.39 10.49
CA SER A 152 15.80 13.81 9.99
C SER A 152 16.47 12.85 10.98
N THR A 153 15.85 11.70 11.21
CA THR A 153 16.27 10.67 12.15
C THR A 153 15.98 9.29 11.53
N SER A 154 16.58 8.24 12.08
CA SER A 154 16.27 6.85 11.73
C SER A 154 14.85 6.40 12.12
N SER A 155 14.07 7.29 12.72
CA SER A 155 12.66 7.07 13.08
C SER A 155 11.72 7.98 12.28
N GLY A 156 12.24 8.76 11.34
CA GLY A 156 11.49 9.71 10.51
C GLY A 156 10.62 9.04 9.44
N HIS A 157 9.94 7.95 9.78
CA HIS A 157 8.96 7.32 8.88
C HIS A 157 7.79 8.28 8.64
N GLY A 158 7.11 8.19 7.50
CA GLY A 158 5.80 8.84 7.30
C GLY A 158 4.75 8.19 8.19
N ILE A 159 4.48 6.91 7.91
CA ILE A 159 3.56 6.08 8.68
C ILE A 159 4.30 4.81 9.14
N PHE A 160 4.21 4.49 10.43
CA PHE A 160 4.73 3.24 10.98
C PHE A 160 3.62 2.44 11.65
N VAL A 161 3.33 1.26 11.10
CA VAL A 161 2.43 0.25 11.66
C VAL A 161 3.23 -0.80 12.43
N TYR A 162 2.97 -0.93 13.74
CA TYR A 162 3.62 -1.92 14.59
C TYR A 162 3.08 -3.34 14.37
N ALA A 163 3.92 -4.33 14.67
CA ALA A 163 3.54 -5.73 14.70
C ALA A 163 2.34 -5.98 15.62
N GLY A 164 1.42 -6.85 15.18
CA GLY A 164 0.18 -7.16 15.90
C GLY A 164 -1.02 -6.29 15.49
N ALA A 165 -0.80 -5.10 14.91
CA ALA A 165 -1.89 -4.30 14.36
C ALA A 165 -2.46 -5.01 13.12
N THR A 166 -3.80 -5.11 13.03
CA THR A 166 -4.48 -5.83 11.94
C THR A 166 -5.64 -5.02 11.36
N GLY A 167 -5.99 -5.32 10.10
CA GLY A 167 -7.06 -4.62 9.40
C GLY A 167 -6.76 -3.15 9.13
N ILE A 168 -5.48 -2.79 9.02
CA ILE A 168 -5.06 -1.41 8.82
C ILE A 168 -5.30 -1.02 7.35
N LEU A 169 -5.89 0.15 7.11
CA LEU A 169 -6.08 0.72 5.78
C LEU A 169 -5.31 2.03 5.67
N ILE A 170 -4.39 2.11 4.72
CA ILE A 170 -3.65 3.33 4.36
C ILE A 170 -4.01 3.64 2.91
N ASP A 171 -4.96 4.55 2.69
CA ASP A 171 -5.58 4.76 1.38
C ASP A 171 -5.51 6.22 0.88
N GLY A 172 -5.13 6.45 -0.38
CA GLY A 172 -5.28 7.79 -0.98
C GLY A 172 -4.38 8.88 -0.39
N ASN A 173 -3.33 8.52 0.35
CA ASN A 173 -2.46 9.49 1.04
C ASN A 173 -1.34 9.99 0.12
N THR A 174 -0.88 11.21 0.35
CA THR A 174 0.40 11.70 -0.17
C THR A 174 1.45 11.65 0.93
N ILE A 175 2.54 10.91 0.72
CA ILE A 175 3.64 10.78 1.67
C ILE A 175 4.91 11.27 1.00
N ALA A 176 5.49 12.38 1.49
CA ALA A 176 6.62 13.02 0.80
C ALA A 176 7.67 13.58 1.75
N ASN A 177 8.91 13.66 1.29
CA ASN A 177 10.02 14.25 2.06
C ASN A 177 10.15 13.63 3.45
N THR A 178 10.12 12.30 3.53
CA THR A 178 10.37 11.59 4.77
C THR A 178 11.84 11.21 4.88
N SER A 179 12.43 11.31 6.06
CA SER A 179 13.87 11.07 6.25
C SER A 179 14.25 9.60 6.47
N TRP A 180 13.28 8.70 6.47
CA TRP A 180 13.49 7.27 6.54
C TRP A 180 12.50 6.60 5.57
N GLU A 181 11.70 5.61 5.96
CA GLU A 181 10.72 5.02 5.02
C GLU A 181 9.44 5.86 4.88
N GLY A 182 8.83 5.90 3.70
CA GLY A 182 7.51 6.51 3.54
C GLY A 182 6.46 5.78 4.39
N ILE A 183 6.40 4.46 4.22
CA ILE A 183 5.59 3.56 5.06
C ILE A 183 6.46 2.41 5.57
N ARG A 184 6.45 2.19 6.88
CA ARG A 184 6.97 0.98 7.52
C ARG A 184 5.79 0.15 8.03
N ASN A 185 5.65 -1.08 7.54
CA ASN A 185 4.63 -2.01 8.02
C ASN A 185 5.25 -3.25 8.68
N GLU A 186 4.91 -3.46 9.94
CA GLU A 186 5.22 -4.65 10.71
C GLU A 186 3.98 -5.49 11.06
N GLY A 187 2.78 -4.99 10.73
CA GLY A 187 1.49 -5.65 10.99
C GLY A 187 0.80 -6.17 9.72
N GLU A 188 -0.52 -6.26 9.76
CA GLU A 188 -1.38 -6.61 8.61
C GLU A 188 -2.08 -5.35 8.09
N ALA A 189 -1.78 -4.98 6.85
CA ALA A 189 -2.26 -3.75 6.25
C ALA A 189 -2.65 -3.91 4.77
N THR A 190 -3.60 -3.08 4.35
CA THR A 190 -3.84 -2.73 2.95
C THR A 190 -3.30 -1.33 2.71
N ILE A 191 -2.36 -1.21 1.79
CA ILE A 191 -1.74 0.05 1.39
C ILE A 191 -2.19 0.34 -0.04
N SER A 192 -3.12 1.28 -0.22
CA SER A 192 -3.78 1.51 -1.51
C SER A 192 -3.76 2.97 -1.97
N ASN A 193 -3.64 3.18 -3.27
CA ASN A 193 -3.85 4.49 -3.91
C ASN A 193 -3.00 5.65 -3.33
N ASN A 194 -1.84 5.35 -2.71
CA ASN A 194 -0.98 6.37 -2.12
C ASN A 194 0.03 6.89 -3.14
N ALA A 195 0.38 8.18 -3.03
CA ALA A 195 1.50 8.79 -3.73
C ALA A 195 2.67 8.94 -2.74
N ILE A 196 3.72 8.12 -2.90
CA ILE A 196 4.90 8.10 -2.03
C ILE A 196 6.09 8.61 -2.82
N LYS A 197 6.72 9.70 -2.38
CA LYS A 197 7.78 10.34 -3.16
C LYS A 197 8.85 11.05 -2.35
N ASP A 198 9.99 11.29 -2.98
CA ASP A 198 11.06 12.14 -2.46
C ASP A 198 11.57 11.64 -1.09
N ILE A 199 11.91 10.35 -1.05
CA ILE A 199 12.36 9.65 0.15
C ILE A 199 13.89 9.59 0.14
N ALA A 200 14.52 10.57 0.79
CA ALA A 200 15.90 10.95 0.51
C ALA A 200 16.97 9.94 0.97
N THR A 201 16.64 9.00 1.86
CA THR A 201 17.64 8.15 2.54
C THR A 201 17.23 6.68 2.63
N ASN A 202 15.99 6.34 2.27
CA ASN A 202 15.48 4.98 2.42
C ASN A 202 14.42 4.62 1.36
N LYS A 203 13.63 3.59 1.65
CA LYS A 203 12.65 2.95 0.80
C LYS A 203 11.31 3.68 0.81
N GLY A 204 10.52 3.53 -0.25
CA GLY A 204 9.14 4.01 -0.27
C GLY A 204 8.29 3.25 0.75
N ILE A 205 8.20 1.93 0.58
CA ILE A 205 7.50 1.01 1.48
C ILE A 205 8.47 -0.07 1.97
N TYR A 206 8.50 -0.30 3.28
CA TYR A 206 9.19 -1.42 3.90
C TYR A 206 8.21 -2.35 4.61
N LEU A 207 8.24 -3.64 4.26
CA LEU A 207 7.50 -4.69 4.97
C LEU A 207 8.48 -5.52 5.80
N HIS A 208 8.21 -5.69 7.09
CA HIS A 208 9.05 -6.47 7.99
C HIS A 208 8.82 -7.99 7.86
N PRO A 209 9.80 -8.84 8.21
CA PRO A 209 9.56 -10.27 8.33
C PRO A 209 8.32 -10.59 9.20
N GLY A 210 7.42 -11.43 8.68
CA GLY A 210 6.19 -11.82 9.37
C GLY A 210 4.99 -10.90 9.15
N SER A 211 5.13 -9.76 8.45
CA SER A 211 3.96 -9.00 7.98
C SER A 211 3.28 -9.73 6.82
N SER A 212 1.97 -9.52 6.67
CA SER A 212 1.21 -9.84 5.47
C SER A 212 0.56 -8.58 4.96
N THR A 213 0.72 -8.25 3.67
CA THR A 213 0.29 -6.92 3.16
C THR A 213 -0.20 -7.00 1.73
N THR A 214 -1.31 -6.31 1.46
CA THR A 214 -1.76 -5.99 0.11
C THR A 214 -1.33 -4.56 -0.22
N ILE A 215 -0.57 -4.40 -1.30
CA ILE A 215 -0.07 -3.11 -1.79
C ILE A 215 -0.64 -2.89 -3.20
N THR A 216 -1.57 -1.96 -3.35
CA THR A 216 -2.30 -1.81 -4.63
C THR A 216 -2.51 -0.38 -5.11
N GLY A 217 -2.35 -0.11 -6.41
CA GLY A 217 -2.69 1.20 -6.98
C GLY A 217 -1.82 2.36 -6.50
N ASN A 218 -0.66 2.11 -5.88
CA ASN A 218 0.22 3.17 -5.38
C ASN A 218 1.14 3.69 -6.47
N THR A 219 1.48 4.98 -6.41
CA THR A 219 2.56 5.58 -7.21
C THR A 219 3.74 5.85 -6.28
N ILE A 220 4.89 5.24 -6.54
CA ILE A 220 6.10 5.32 -5.72
C ILE A 220 7.26 5.83 -6.56
N SER A 221 7.90 6.92 -6.13
CA SER A 221 9.00 7.51 -6.90
C SER A 221 10.07 8.20 -6.09
N ASN A 222 11.23 8.43 -6.70
CA ASN A 222 12.33 9.22 -6.13
C ASN A 222 12.71 8.76 -4.71
N THR A 223 12.95 7.46 -4.54
CA THR A 223 13.43 6.88 -3.29
C THR A 223 14.91 6.59 -3.39
N PHE A 224 15.65 6.75 -2.29
CA PHE A 224 17.10 6.49 -2.28
C PHE A 224 17.43 5.01 -2.49
N TYR A 225 16.65 4.13 -1.86
CA TYR A 225 16.69 2.69 -2.11
C TYR A 225 15.44 2.26 -2.89
N GLU A 226 14.84 1.13 -2.55
CA GLU A 226 13.78 0.53 -3.34
C GLU A 226 12.45 1.25 -3.18
N GLY A 227 11.63 1.20 -4.24
CA GLY A 227 10.24 1.63 -4.14
C GLY A 227 9.51 0.81 -3.08
N ILE A 228 9.63 -0.52 -3.16
CA ILE A 228 9.12 -1.44 -2.15
C ILE A 228 10.19 -2.47 -1.81
N ALA A 229 10.52 -2.60 -0.52
CA ALA A 229 11.27 -3.75 -0.02
C ALA A 229 10.36 -4.59 0.88
N ALA A 230 10.06 -5.80 0.41
CA ALA A 230 9.16 -6.71 1.10
C ALA A 230 9.95 -7.86 1.72
N PHE A 231 9.98 -7.95 3.06
CA PHE A 231 10.61 -9.05 3.81
C PHE A 231 9.60 -10.05 4.39
N GLY A 232 8.31 -9.71 4.35
CA GLY A 232 7.16 -10.56 4.63
C GLY A 232 6.34 -10.81 3.36
N SER A 233 5.45 -11.79 3.37
CA SER A 233 4.62 -12.13 2.22
C SER A 233 3.77 -10.94 1.77
N ALA A 234 3.64 -10.77 0.45
CA ALA A 234 2.93 -9.63 -0.11
C ALA A 234 2.18 -9.95 -1.41
N ILE A 235 1.03 -9.29 -1.56
CA ILE A 235 0.30 -9.16 -2.82
C ILE A 235 0.53 -7.73 -3.30
N ILE A 236 1.19 -7.55 -4.44
CA ILE A 236 1.63 -6.27 -4.99
C ILE A 236 0.98 -6.10 -6.36
N THR A 237 -0.02 -5.23 -6.47
CA THR A 237 -0.82 -5.11 -7.70
C THR A 237 -1.01 -3.70 -8.20
N ASP A 238 -0.99 -3.50 -9.52
CA ASP A 238 -1.38 -2.23 -10.15
C ASP A 238 -0.64 -0.99 -9.60
N ASN A 239 0.59 -1.15 -9.10
CA ASN A 239 1.41 -0.03 -8.64
C ASN A 239 2.26 0.53 -9.79
N GLU A 240 2.58 1.82 -9.73
CA GLU A 240 3.54 2.50 -10.60
C GLU A 240 4.79 2.85 -9.80
N ILE A 241 5.96 2.35 -10.22
CA ILE A 241 7.21 2.49 -9.46
C ILE A 241 8.35 2.92 -10.38
N PHE A 242 8.92 4.10 -10.13
CA PHE A 242 9.97 4.67 -10.97
C PHE A 242 10.94 5.59 -10.25
N GLY A 243 12.14 5.81 -10.80
CA GLY A 243 13.14 6.69 -10.20
C GLY A 243 13.63 6.22 -8.82
N THR A 244 13.52 4.91 -8.54
CA THR A 244 13.98 4.27 -7.30
C THR A 244 15.26 3.47 -7.57
N TYR A 245 15.93 2.91 -6.55
CA TYR A 245 17.11 2.06 -6.78
C TYR A 245 16.71 0.75 -7.50
N HIS A 246 15.96 -0.13 -6.82
CA HIS A 246 15.16 -1.16 -7.48
C HIS A 246 13.68 -0.81 -7.33
N GLY A 247 12.85 -1.13 -8.32
CA GLY A 247 11.42 -0.97 -8.16
C GLY A 247 10.89 -1.81 -6.98
N LEU A 248 11.16 -3.11 -7.02
CA LEU A 248 10.83 -4.08 -5.98
C LEU A 248 12.05 -4.87 -5.55
N GLN A 249 12.24 -5.05 -4.24
CA GLN A 249 13.10 -6.09 -3.67
C GLN A 249 12.27 -7.04 -2.81
N LEU A 250 12.23 -8.31 -3.20
CA LEU A 250 11.40 -9.34 -2.60
C LEU A 250 12.28 -10.34 -1.86
N ARG A 251 12.13 -10.37 -0.53
CA ARG A 251 12.98 -11.10 0.39
C ARG A 251 12.16 -11.79 1.46
N GLY A 252 12.74 -12.80 2.09
CA GLY A 252 12.13 -13.42 3.26
C GLY A 252 12.08 -14.93 3.12
N ASN A 253 12.56 -15.59 4.16
CA ASN A 253 12.63 -17.04 4.21
C ASN A 253 11.22 -17.64 4.35
N GLY A 254 10.82 -18.51 3.42
CA GLY A 254 9.51 -19.15 3.43
C GLY A 254 8.36 -18.26 2.99
N THR A 255 8.64 -17.08 2.43
CA THR A 255 7.61 -16.10 2.03
C THR A 255 7.09 -16.36 0.62
N THR A 256 5.89 -15.85 0.33
CA THR A 256 5.26 -15.92 -0.99
C THR A 256 4.95 -14.52 -1.51
N PHE A 257 5.19 -14.32 -2.81
CA PHE A 257 4.98 -13.06 -3.49
C PHE A 257 4.12 -13.21 -4.73
N THR A 258 3.07 -12.39 -4.80
CA THR A 258 2.26 -12.21 -6.02
C THR A 258 2.43 -10.77 -6.49
N VAL A 259 3.00 -10.59 -7.68
CA VAL A 259 3.28 -9.30 -8.30
C VAL A 259 2.52 -9.24 -9.62
N THR A 260 1.42 -8.49 -9.67
CA THR A 260 0.51 -8.48 -10.83
C THR A 260 0.19 -7.09 -11.35
N GLY A 261 0.27 -6.85 -12.66
CA GLY A 261 -0.26 -5.61 -13.25
C GLY A 261 0.51 -4.33 -12.91
N ASN A 262 1.70 -4.42 -12.31
CA ASN A 262 2.49 -3.25 -11.93
C ASN A 262 3.23 -2.66 -13.14
N SER A 263 3.41 -1.34 -13.13
CA SER A 263 4.32 -0.60 -14.02
C SER A 263 5.59 -0.25 -13.25
N ILE A 264 6.73 -0.83 -13.63
CA ILE A 264 8.01 -0.66 -12.94
C ILE A 264 9.07 -0.30 -13.97
N HIS A 265 9.48 0.97 -13.96
CA HIS A 265 10.28 1.53 -15.03
C HIS A 265 11.20 2.66 -14.56
N ASP A 266 12.19 3.02 -15.38
CA ASP A 266 13.10 4.14 -15.12
C ASP A 266 13.73 4.12 -13.70
N ASN A 267 13.97 2.93 -13.15
CA ASN A 267 14.69 2.78 -11.88
C ASN A 267 16.20 2.87 -12.15
N GLN A 268 17.01 3.00 -11.09
CA GLN A 268 18.45 3.15 -11.23
C GLN A 268 19.17 1.81 -11.43
N TYR A 269 18.49 0.70 -11.15
CA TYR A 269 19.06 -0.65 -11.23
C TYR A 269 18.07 -1.66 -11.85
N HIS A 270 17.56 -2.63 -11.08
CA HIS A 270 16.61 -3.62 -11.58
C HIS A 270 15.16 -3.17 -11.38
N GLY A 271 14.25 -3.65 -12.22
CA GLY A 271 12.81 -3.53 -11.96
C GLY A 271 12.40 -4.32 -10.72
N ILE A 272 12.62 -5.64 -10.76
CA ILE A 272 12.34 -6.56 -9.64
C ILE A 272 13.60 -7.35 -9.30
N GLU A 273 13.96 -7.41 -8.02
CA GLU A 273 15.04 -8.25 -7.50
C GLU A 273 14.52 -9.24 -6.45
N VAL A 274 14.83 -10.52 -6.64
CA VAL A 274 14.84 -11.55 -5.59
C VAL A 274 16.31 -11.86 -5.31
N PRO A 275 16.92 -11.37 -4.22
CA PRO A 275 18.36 -11.41 -4.06
C PRO A 275 18.89 -12.79 -3.65
N ASN A 276 20.20 -12.98 -3.82
CA ASN A 276 20.91 -14.21 -3.49
C ASN A 276 21.63 -14.12 -2.12
N TYR A 277 20.95 -13.67 -1.06
CA TYR A 277 21.56 -13.58 0.28
C TYR A 277 21.47 -14.90 1.05
N SER A 278 22.61 -15.37 1.55
CA SER A 278 22.74 -16.68 2.21
C SER A 278 21.67 -16.91 3.28
N GLY A 279 20.90 -17.99 3.15
CA GLY A 279 19.88 -18.40 4.12
C GLY A 279 18.49 -17.81 3.90
N GLU A 280 18.29 -16.96 2.90
CA GLU A 280 16.97 -16.48 2.48
C GLU A 280 16.49 -17.25 1.24
N VAL A 281 15.31 -17.88 1.35
CA VAL A 281 14.66 -18.63 0.25
C VAL A 281 13.21 -18.21 0.15
N VAL A 282 12.83 -17.63 -0.97
CA VAL A 282 11.42 -17.33 -1.29
C VAL A 282 10.71 -18.65 -1.61
N ALA A 283 9.60 -18.96 -0.93
CA ALA A 283 8.89 -20.22 -1.13
C ALA A 283 8.05 -20.23 -2.42
N GLY A 284 7.60 -19.06 -2.89
CA GLY A 284 6.81 -18.97 -4.12
C GLY A 284 6.82 -17.56 -4.71
N LEU A 285 6.92 -17.50 -6.03
CA LEU A 285 7.01 -16.26 -6.79
C LEU A 285 6.11 -16.32 -8.01
N SER A 286 5.19 -15.35 -8.12
CA SER A 286 4.33 -15.17 -9.28
C SER A 286 4.39 -13.71 -9.75
N ILE A 287 5.07 -13.46 -10.86
CA ILE A 287 5.22 -12.16 -11.53
C ILE A 287 4.44 -12.22 -12.84
N VAL A 288 3.25 -11.60 -12.90
CA VAL A 288 2.33 -11.73 -14.04
C VAL A 288 1.76 -10.40 -14.49
N GLY A 289 1.70 -10.13 -15.79
CA GLY A 289 0.99 -8.93 -16.29
C GLY A 289 1.69 -7.61 -16.03
N ASN A 290 2.97 -7.62 -15.64
CA ASN A 290 3.70 -6.41 -15.29
C ASN A 290 4.36 -5.77 -16.52
N TYR A 291 4.62 -4.47 -16.41
CA TYR A 291 5.34 -3.65 -17.38
C TYR A 291 6.68 -3.35 -16.76
N LEU A 292 7.71 -4.03 -17.23
CA LEU A 292 9.07 -3.99 -16.70
C LEU A 292 9.94 -3.35 -17.78
N THR A 293 10.03 -2.03 -17.76
CA THR A 293 10.59 -1.29 -18.89
C THR A 293 11.68 -0.31 -18.51
N ASP A 294 12.67 -0.13 -19.39
CA ASP A 294 13.67 0.94 -19.28
C ASP A 294 14.42 0.99 -17.94
N ASN A 295 14.56 -0.16 -17.26
CA ASN A 295 15.46 -0.29 -16.11
C ASN A 295 16.89 -0.56 -16.64
N PRO A 296 17.91 0.20 -16.24
CA PRO A 296 19.24 0.17 -16.85
C PRO A 296 19.96 -1.17 -16.65
N TYR A 297 19.51 -2.01 -15.72
CA TYR A 297 20.00 -3.37 -15.55
C TYR A 297 18.98 -4.39 -16.05
N CYS A 298 18.25 -5.03 -15.15
CA CYS A 298 17.41 -6.17 -15.49
C CYS A 298 15.95 -5.87 -15.22
N GLY A 299 15.04 -6.40 -16.03
CA GLY A 299 13.61 -6.36 -15.73
C GLY A 299 13.32 -7.15 -14.45
N VAL A 300 13.78 -8.40 -14.39
CA VAL A 300 13.72 -9.29 -13.22
C VAL A 300 15.06 -9.96 -12.98
N VAL A 301 15.49 -10.03 -11.71
CA VAL A 301 16.59 -10.90 -11.26
C VAL A 301 16.08 -11.90 -10.23
N VAL A 302 16.43 -13.17 -10.40
CA VAL A 302 16.17 -14.24 -9.43
C VAL A 302 17.48 -14.81 -8.90
N GLY A 303 17.68 -14.71 -7.58
CA GLY A 303 18.88 -15.16 -6.89
C GLY A 303 19.00 -16.68 -6.77
N GLY A 304 20.24 -17.17 -6.60
CA GLY A 304 20.58 -18.60 -6.67
C GLY A 304 20.40 -19.44 -5.39
N ASN A 305 19.86 -18.89 -4.29
CA ASN A 305 19.62 -19.67 -3.06
C ASN A 305 18.38 -20.58 -3.14
N THR A 306 17.68 -20.56 -4.28
CA THR A 306 16.54 -21.41 -4.61
C THR A 306 16.82 -22.14 -5.92
N ASP A 307 16.20 -23.30 -6.12
CA ASP A 307 16.27 -23.98 -7.42
C ASP A 307 15.43 -23.27 -8.49
N GLY A 308 14.56 -22.33 -8.10
CA GLY A 308 13.69 -21.58 -9.00
C GLY A 308 12.47 -22.36 -9.49
N SER A 309 12.36 -23.65 -9.13
CA SER A 309 11.24 -24.48 -9.52
C SER A 309 9.94 -23.95 -8.90
N GLY A 310 8.92 -23.78 -9.75
CA GLY A 310 7.64 -23.19 -9.35
C GLY A 310 7.60 -21.66 -9.35
N TYR A 311 8.70 -20.97 -9.68
CA TYR A 311 8.64 -19.54 -9.94
C TYR A 311 8.08 -19.28 -11.34
N SER A 312 7.13 -18.35 -11.40
CA SER A 312 6.42 -17.99 -12.61
C SER A 312 6.60 -16.50 -12.91
N ILE A 313 7.11 -16.21 -14.10
CA ILE A 313 7.34 -14.87 -14.63
C ILE A 313 6.66 -14.84 -16.00
N ASN A 314 5.33 -14.80 -16.06
CA ASN A 314 4.60 -15.00 -17.31
C ASN A 314 3.75 -13.80 -17.69
N TYR A 315 3.44 -13.63 -18.97
CA TYR A 315 2.53 -12.59 -19.45
C TYR A 315 2.96 -11.19 -19.00
N ASN A 316 4.25 -10.89 -18.99
CA ASN A 316 4.78 -9.55 -18.72
C ASN A 316 5.24 -8.89 -20.03
N ASN A 317 5.25 -7.57 -20.04
CA ASN A 317 5.97 -6.78 -21.03
C ASN A 317 7.33 -6.42 -20.47
N ILE A 318 8.39 -7.01 -21.03
CA ILE A 318 9.77 -6.86 -20.58
C ILE A 318 10.59 -6.29 -21.73
N THR A 319 10.79 -4.97 -21.73
CA THR A 319 11.38 -4.27 -22.89
C THR A 319 12.27 -3.11 -22.48
N GLY A 320 13.33 -2.82 -23.23
CA GLY A 320 14.18 -1.64 -22.99
C GLY A 320 15.09 -1.74 -21.76
N ASN A 321 15.09 -2.87 -21.04
CA ASN A 321 16.00 -3.08 -19.92
C ASN A 321 17.44 -3.27 -20.42
N GLY A 322 18.45 -2.77 -19.69
CA GLY A 322 19.80 -2.58 -20.23
C GLY A 322 20.67 -3.83 -20.36
N ILE A 323 20.51 -4.83 -19.50
CA ILE A 323 21.30 -6.07 -19.49
C ILE A 323 20.44 -7.27 -19.89
N PHE A 324 19.47 -7.63 -19.06
CA PHE A 324 18.56 -8.75 -19.30
C PHE A 324 17.11 -8.36 -19.08
N GLY A 325 16.19 -8.98 -19.81
CA GLY A 325 14.79 -8.95 -19.42
C GLY A 325 14.58 -9.77 -18.15
N VAL A 326 15.12 -10.98 -18.13
CA VAL A 326 15.15 -11.87 -16.95
C VAL A 326 16.53 -12.47 -16.81
N GLU A 327 17.09 -12.36 -15.62
CA GLU A 327 18.34 -13.01 -15.22
C GLU A 327 18.06 -13.97 -14.07
N SER A 328 18.49 -15.22 -14.20
CA SER A 328 18.32 -16.24 -13.19
C SER A 328 19.66 -16.85 -12.78
N TYR A 329 19.90 -16.85 -11.47
CA TYR A 329 21.02 -17.52 -10.83
C TYR A 329 20.61 -18.85 -10.18
N THR A 330 19.38 -19.30 -10.41
CA THR A 330 18.82 -20.55 -9.89
C THR A 330 19.45 -21.77 -10.56
N SER A 331 19.31 -22.94 -9.93
CA SER A 331 19.86 -24.20 -10.47
C SER A 331 18.93 -24.92 -11.45
N ALA A 332 17.64 -24.58 -11.49
CA ALA A 332 16.69 -25.01 -12.51
C ALA A 332 16.07 -23.80 -13.23
N ASP A 333 15.46 -24.06 -14.39
CA ASP A 333 14.81 -23.01 -15.17
C ASP A 333 13.66 -22.36 -14.41
N VAL A 334 13.66 -21.02 -14.34
CA VAL A 334 12.45 -20.27 -14.00
C VAL A 334 11.50 -20.27 -15.20
N ASP A 335 10.19 -20.39 -14.95
CA ASP A 335 9.19 -20.31 -16.02
C ASP A 335 8.98 -18.85 -16.43
N ALA A 336 9.61 -18.45 -17.53
CA ALA A 336 9.47 -17.14 -18.15
C ALA A 336 8.72 -17.20 -19.50
N THR A 337 7.79 -18.17 -19.65
CA THR A 337 7.03 -18.35 -20.88
C THR A 337 5.97 -17.27 -21.06
N TYR A 338 5.55 -17.03 -22.31
CA TYR A 338 4.49 -16.08 -22.65
C TYR A 338 4.74 -14.63 -22.22
N ASN A 339 6.00 -14.17 -22.23
CA ASN A 339 6.33 -12.75 -22.09
C ASN A 339 6.49 -12.08 -23.45
N TRP A 340 6.25 -10.77 -23.50
CA TRP A 340 6.68 -9.91 -24.59
C TRP A 340 8.06 -9.36 -24.28
N TRP A 341 9.04 -9.68 -25.12
CA TRP A 341 10.45 -9.31 -24.90
C TRP A 341 10.87 -8.05 -25.66
N GLY A 342 9.96 -7.42 -26.40
CA GLY A 342 10.25 -6.29 -27.30
C GLY A 342 10.33 -6.68 -28.77
N ASP A 343 10.32 -7.98 -29.06
CA ASP A 343 10.40 -8.55 -30.40
C ASP A 343 9.53 -9.82 -30.49
N PRO A 344 8.75 -10.04 -31.58
CA PRO A 344 7.93 -11.25 -31.74
C PRO A 344 8.73 -12.55 -31.80
N LEU A 345 10.04 -12.49 -32.08
CA LEU A 345 10.94 -13.64 -32.07
C LEU A 345 11.36 -14.06 -30.65
N GLY A 346 11.09 -13.24 -29.62
CA GLY A 346 11.46 -13.52 -28.23
C GLY A 346 12.69 -12.75 -27.77
N PRO A 347 13.45 -13.21 -26.76
CA PRO A 347 14.63 -12.53 -26.27
C PRO A 347 15.80 -12.63 -27.27
N SER A 348 16.72 -11.69 -27.21
CA SER A 348 17.98 -11.72 -27.98
C SER A 348 19.12 -12.39 -27.21
N GLY A 349 20.33 -12.36 -27.77
CA GLY A 349 21.56 -12.80 -27.09
C GLY A 349 21.86 -14.29 -27.20
N PHE A 350 22.87 -14.74 -26.45
CA PHE A 350 23.41 -16.10 -26.53
C PHE A 350 22.38 -17.19 -26.17
N TYR A 351 21.55 -16.92 -25.18
CA TYR A 351 20.49 -17.83 -24.73
C TYR A 351 19.13 -17.55 -25.37
N GLY A 352 19.05 -16.55 -26.26
CA GLY A 352 17.85 -16.16 -27.01
C GLY A 352 17.95 -16.48 -28.50
N VAL A 353 17.28 -15.68 -29.31
CA VAL A 353 17.29 -15.79 -30.78
C VAL A 353 18.26 -14.77 -31.37
N ALA A 354 19.25 -15.23 -32.13
CA ALA A 354 20.30 -14.38 -32.70
C ALA A 354 19.78 -13.22 -33.59
N LEU A 355 18.61 -13.38 -34.21
CA LEU A 355 17.96 -12.35 -35.04
C LEU A 355 16.94 -11.49 -34.28
N SER A 356 16.65 -11.80 -33.02
CA SER A 356 15.74 -11.01 -32.20
C SER A 356 16.41 -9.73 -31.72
N SER A 357 15.63 -8.66 -31.65
CA SER A 357 15.99 -7.40 -30.99
C SER A 357 15.45 -7.27 -29.56
N GLY A 358 14.77 -8.31 -29.04
CA GLY A 358 14.17 -8.30 -27.72
C GLY A 358 15.20 -8.26 -26.58
N ASN A 359 14.77 -7.92 -25.37
CA ASN A 359 15.63 -7.98 -24.19
C ASN A 359 16.22 -9.38 -24.01
N ALA A 360 17.52 -9.47 -23.77
CA ALA A 360 18.22 -10.74 -23.63
C ALA A 360 17.80 -11.48 -22.35
N VAL A 361 18.10 -12.77 -22.27
CA VAL A 361 17.94 -13.57 -21.06
C VAL A 361 19.25 -14.27 -20.71
N SER A 362 19.41 -14.64 -19.44
CA SER A 362 20.51 -15.49 -18.99
C SER A 362 20.22 -16.98 -19.26
N ASP A 363 21.15 -17.83 -18.84
CA ASP A 363 20.88 -19.25 -18.59
C ASP A 363 19.77 -19.42 -17.53
N ASN A 364 19.21 -20.63 -17.43
CA ASN A 364 18.18 -21.02 -16.46
C ASN A 364 16.89 -20.18 -16.55
N VAL A 365 16.56 -19.72 -17.75
CA VAL A 365 15.32 -18.98 -18.05
C VAL A 365 14.59 -19.67 -19.19
N ASN A 366 13.46 -20.33 -18.89
CA ASN A 366 12.61 -20.89 -19.93
C ASN A 366 11.70 -19.80 -20.52
N TRP A 367 12.13 -19.21 -21.64
CA TRP A 367 11.40 -18.15 -22.34
C TRP A 367 10.48 -18.66 -23.47
N SER A 368 10.28 -19.97 -23.58
CA SER A 368 9.53 -20.55 -24.69
C SER A 368 8.13 -19.94 -24.88
N ASN A 369 7.64 -19.95 -26.12
CA ASN A 369 6.38 -19.33 -26.52
C ASN A 369 6.34 -17.81 -26.22
N PRO A 370 7.28 -17.00 -26.77
CA PRO A 370 7.22 -15.56 -26.62
C PRO A 370 5.91 -15.00 -27.22
N LEU A 371 5.40 -13.92 -26.64
CA LEU A 371 4.26 -13.22 -27.22
C LEU A 371 4.65 -12.57 -28.55
N SER A 372 3.73 -12.54 -29.50
CA SER A 372 3.93 -11.93 -30.82
C SER A 372 3.69 -10.41 -30.84
N ALA A 373 3.14 -9.87 -29.75
CA ALA A 373 2.86 -8.45 -29.56
C ALA A 373 2.87 -8.10 -28.06
N PRO A 374 3.09 -6.82 -27.70
CA PRO A 374 2.96 -6.39 -26.32
C PRO A 374 1.53 -6.57 -25.79
N ILE A 375 1.44 -6.85 -24.50
CA ILE A 375 0.20 -6.78 -23.74
C ILE A 375 -0.20 -5.30 -23.62
N PRO A 376 -1.46 -4.92 -23.87
CA PRO A 376 -1.90 -3.54 -23.69
C PRO A 376 -1.87 -3.12 -22.22
N GLU A 377 -1.36 -1.92 -21.91
CA GLU A 377 -1.26 -1.38 -20.54
C GLU A 377 -2.52 -1.52 -19.69
N PRO A 378 -2.43 -1.66 -18.36
CA PRO A 378 -3.57 -1.96 -17.49
C PRO A 378 -4.69 -0.92 -17.60
N ALA A 379 -4.33 0.36 -17.72
CA ALA A 379 -5.29 1.45 -17.96
C ALA A 379 -6.10 1.24 -19.25
N SER A 380 -5.47 0.68 -20.29
CA SER A 380 -6.17 0.32 -21.52
C SER A 380 -7.03 -0.93 -21.33
N VAL A 381 -6.58 -1.95 -20.59
CA VAL A 381 -7.36 -3.15 -20.26
C VAL A 381 -8.63 -2.79 -19.48
N LEU A 382 -8.57 -1.87 -18.52
CA LEU A 382 -9.72 -1.39 -17.74
C LEU A 382 -10.76 -0.69 -18.63
N VAL A 383 -10.31 0.17 -19.55
CA VAL A 383 -11.18 0.78 -20.58
C VAL A 383 -11.84 -0.30 -21.44
N TRP A 384 -11.12 -1.34 -21.84
CA TRP A 384 -11.66 -2.43 -22.65
C TRP A 384 -12.58 -3.37 -21.87
N CYS A 385 -12.31 -3.63 -20.59
CA CYS A 385 -13.18 -4.38 -19.69
C CYS A 385 -14.48 -3.63 -19.42
N LEU A 386 -14.43 -2.31 -19.23
CA LEU A 386 -15.61 -1.45 -19.11
C LEU A 386 -16.42 -1.42 -20.42
N LEU A 387 -15.74 -1.39 -21.57
CA LEU A 387 -16.37 -1.48 -22.89
C LEU A 387 -16.87 -2.90 -23.23
N GLY A 388 -16.32 -3.94 -22.59
CA GLY A 388 -16.57 -5.36 -22.90
C GLY A 388 -17.49 -6.11 -21.93
N ALA A 389 -17.67 -5.62 -20.70
CA ALA A 389 -18.61 -6.18 -19.72
C ALA A 389 -20.02 -5.54 -19.82
N GLY A 390 -20.15 -4.42 -20.53
CA GLY A 390 -21.40 -3.67 -20.71
C GLY A 390 -22.02 -3.88 -22.10
N SER A 391 -22.77 -4.98 -22.24
CA SER A 391 -23.78 -5.21 -23.30
C SER A 391 -23.30 -5.56 -24.72
N TRP A 392 -23.70 -6.76 -25.14
CA TRP A 392 -23.81 -7.21 -26.52
C TRP A 392 -24.72 -6.29 -27.40
N LEU A 393 -25.42 -5.31 -26.79
CA LEU A 393 -26.19 -4.25 -27.47
C LEU A 393 -25.37 -3.01 -27.86
N GLY A 394 -24.22 -2.74 -27.23
CA GLY A 394 -23.38 -1.58 -27.53
C GLY A 394 -22.71 -1.61 -28.92
N MET A 395 -22.57 -2.80 -29.51
CA MET A 395 -21.95 -2.99 -30.82
C MET A 395 -22.76 -2.45 -32.02
N ARG A 396 -24.04 -2.05 -31.84
CA ARG A 396 -24.84 -1.48 -32.94
C ARG A 396 -24.90 0.04 -32.97
N VAL A 397 -24.48 0.75 -31.92
CA VAL A 397 -24.49 2.23 -31.90
C VAL A 397 -23.11 2.82 -32.22
N TRP A 398 -22.04 2.04 -32.11
CA TRP A 398 -20.67 2.49 -32.44
C TRP A 398 -20.25 2.24 -33.89
N ARG A 399 -21.21 2.30 -34.83
CA ARG A 399 -20.92 2.35 -36.29
C ARG A 399 -20.69 3.78 -36.81
N ARG A 400 -20.61 4.80 -35.95
CA ARG A 400 -20.50 6.21 -36.39
C ARG A 400 -19.52 7.09 -35.60
N ARG A 401 -18.54 6.54 -34.89
CA ARG A 401 -17.33 7.29 -34.53
C ARG A 401 -16.11 6.49 -34.95
N ARG A 402 -15.30 7.12 -35.80
CA ARG A 402 -14.14 6.53 -36.48
C ARG A 402 -13.22 5.91 -35.42
N VAL A 403 -13.10 4.58 -35.47
CA VAL A 403 -11.89 3.90 -35.00
C VAL A 403 -10.72 4.57 -35.72
N PRO A 404 -9.66 5.01 -35.03
CA PRO A 404 -8.41 5.36 -35.70
C PRO A 404 -8.01 4.14 -36.55
N VAL A 405 -7.91 4.35 -37.85
CA VAL A 405 -7.53 3.33 -38.82
C VAL A 405 -6.14 2.81 -38.41
N GLY A 406 -6.06 1.51 -38.06
CA GLY A 406 -4.78 0.84 -37.80
C GLY A 406 -4.67 -0.04 -36.54
N ARG A 407 -5.65 -0.04 -35.62
CA ARG A 407 -5.56 -0.93 -34.44
C ARG A 407 -6.12 -2.32 -34.72
N GLN A 408 -5.22 -3.30 -34.78
CA GLN A 408 -5.54 -4.73 -34.85
C GLN A 408 -6.36 -5.16 -33.61
N PRO A 409 -7.35 -6.04 -33.75
CA PRO A 409 -7.99 -6.68 -32.61
C PRO A 409 -6.95 -7.46 -31.78
N TRP A 410 -7.18 -7.59 -30.47
CA TRP A 410 -6.28 -8.35 -29.59
C TRP A 410 -6.06 -9.77 -30.12
N SER A 411 -4.79 -10.18 -30.16
CA SER A 411 -4.43 -11.54 -30.52
C SER A 411 -5.05 -12.54 -29.52
N PRO A 412 -5.25 -13.81 -29.91
CA PRO A 412 -5.67 -14.86 -28.97
C PRO A 412 -4.81 -14.90 -27.71
N GLU A 413 -3.49 -14.71 -27.85
CA GLU A 413 -2.52 -14.72 -26.77
C GLU A 413 -2.73 -13.53 -25.83
N ASN A 414 -2.95 -12.32 -26.36
CA ASN A 414 -3.28 -11.14 -25.57
C ASN A 414 -4.59 -11.32 -24.79
N ARG A 415 -5.60 -11.97 -25.38
CA ARG A 415 -6.86 -12.28 -24.68
C ARG A 415 -6.66 -13.28 -23.54
N GLN A 416 -5.81 -14.28 -23.72
CA GLN A 416 -5.47 -15.24 -22.67
C GLN A 416 -4.66 -14.57 -21.56
N ALA A 417 -3.67 -13.75 -21.91
CA ALA A 417 -2.88 -12.97 -20.96
C ALA A 417 -3.80 -12.11 -20.08
N ILE A 418 -4.72 -11.36 -20.68
CA ILE A 418 -5.67 -10.51 -19.95
C ILE A 418 -6.59 -11.33 -19.04
N ARG A 419 -7.06 -12.51 -19.47
CA ARG A 419 -7.82 -13.40 -18.59
C ARG A 419 -7.00 -13.86 -17.40
N GLN A 420 -5.75 -14.29 -17.62
CA GLN A 420 -4.85 -14.72 -16.54
C GLN A 420 -4.58 -13.59 -15.54
N ILE A 421 -4.36 -12.36 -16.02
CA ILE A 421 -4.18 -11.17 -15.19
C ILE A 421 -5.44 -10.91 -14.35
N VAL A 422 -6.62 -10.91 -14.98
CA VAL A 422 -7.89 -10.65 -14.29
C VAL A 422 -8.25 -11.76 -13.30
N ASP A 423 -8.07 -13.03 -13.66
CA ASP A 423 -8.41 -14.16 -12.81
C ASP A 423 -7.48 -14.23 -11.59
N ARG A 424 -6.17 -14.01 -11.78
CA ARG A 424 -5.21 -13.95 -10.66
C ARG A 424 -5.37 -12.69 -9.81
N GLY A 425 -5.80 -11.57 -10.39
CA GLY A 425 -6.18 -10.37 -9.64
C GLY A 425 -7.45 -10.57 -8.81
N ARG A 426 -8.44 -11.32 -9.31
CA ARG A 426 -9.72 -11.57 -8.63
C ARG A 426 -9.68 -12.65 -7.56
N LEU A 427 -8.83 -13.66 -7.69
CA LEU A 427 -8.73 -14.75 -6.71
C LEU A 427 -8.01 -14.32 -5.41
N ASN A 428 -7.43 -13.12 -5.39
CA ASN A 428 -6.58 -12.62 -4.30
C ASN A 428 -7.08 -11.29 -3.67
N GLY A 429 -8.26 -10.81 -4.07
CA GLY A 429 -8.85 -9.54 -3.61
C GLY A 429 -10.05 -9.71 -2.69
#